data_AF-A0A4Y7L9F3-F1
#
_entry.id   AF-A0A4Y7L9F3-F1
#
_cell.length_a   1.000
_cell.length_b   1.000
_cell.length_c   1.000
_cell.angle_alpha   90.00
_cell.angle_beta   90.00
_cell.angle_gamma   90.00
#
_symmetry.space_group_name_H-M   'P 1'
#
loop_
_entity.id
_entity.type
_entity.pdbx_description
1 polymer ?
#
loop_
_entity_poly.entity_id
_entity_poly.type
_entity_poly.pdbx_seq_one_letter_code
_entity_poly.pdbx_strand_id
1 'polypeptide(L)'
;MEDFANQRLDFGKMGFGCQHYRRRCKIRAPCCNEIFDCRHCHNESTSNLERHSDRHELVRHEVQKVICTVCDTEQQVARVCTNCGVNMGEYFCEICKFYDDDTDKGQFHCNACGICRVGGRENFFHCLKCGAYSYSETVNVIFMLILLSGYSKAENYFHLDNSSNYFVLDYLNMYIFPYDNDFSKHTGSCYSVGLRDNHLCVENSMGHHCPICYEVEATVMPEDYRDKKVWILCNDCNDTTEVPFHIIGQKCAHCRSYNTRTIAPPILPDS
;
A
#
# COMPACT_ATOMS: atom_id res chain seq x y z
N MET A 1 -0.68 -41.84 -17.21
CA MET A 1 0.59 -41.07 -17.32
C MET A 1 0.44 -39.70 -16.64
N GLU A 2 -0.71 -39.03 -16.77
CA GLU A 2 -1.04 -37.78 -16.05
C GLU A 2 -1.04 -37.92 -14.52
N ASP A 3 -1.47 -39.06 -13.97
CA ASP A 3 -1.52 -39.30 -12.52
C ASP A 3 -0.13 -39.25 -11.85
N PHE A 4 0.91 -39.77 -12.51
CA PHE A 4 2.30 -39.71 -12.02
C PHE A 4 2.91 -38.31 -12.14
N ALA A 5 2.52 -37.54 -13.18
CA ALA A 5 2.98 -36.17 -13.36
C ALA A 5 2.36 -35.24 -12.30
N ASN A 6 1.07 -35.42 -11.98
CA ASN A 6 0.38 -34.68 -10.92
C ASN A 6 0.94 -34.97 -9.53
N GLN A 7 1.30 -36.23 -9.24
CA GLN A 7 1.96 -36.59 -7.97
C GLN A 7 3.28 -35.84 -7.76
N ARG A 8 4.01 -35.55 -8.85
CA ARG A 8 5.30 -34.85 -8.74
C ARG A 8 5.11 -33.35 -8.50
N LEU A 9 4.10 -32.73 -9.12
CA LEU A 9 3.78 -31.32 -8.91
C LEU A 9 3.43 -31.03 -7.45
N ASP A 10 2.67 -31.92 -6.83
CA ASP A 10 2.14 -31.74 -5.47
C ASP A 10 3.09 -32.21 -4.36
N PHE A 11 4.28 -32.71 -4.72
CA PHE A 11 5.22 -33.22 -3.74
C PHE A 11 5.62 -32.14 -2.73
N GLY A 12 5.41 -32.42 -1.44
CA GLY A 12 5.73 -31.49 -0.37
C GLY A 12 4.70 -30.40 -0.11
N LYS A 13 3.50 -30.48 -0.72
CA LYS A 13 2.44 -29.49 -0.52
C LYS A 13 2.10 -29.29 0.95
N MET A 14 2.02 -28.02 1.36
CA MET A 14 1.81 -27.59 2.75
C MET A 14 2.91 -28.01 3.76
N GLY A 15 3.91 -28.79 3.33
CA GLY A 15 4.99 -29.30 4.18
C GLY A 15 6.16 -28.32 4.37
N PHE A 16 6.21 -27.24 3.61
CA PHE A 16 7.32 -26.28 3.59
C PHE A 16 6.83 -24.83 3.73
N GLY A 17 7.77 -23.91 4.01
CA GLY A 17 7.54 -22.48 4.15
C GLY A 17 7.84 -21.98 5.56
N CYS A 18 7.16 -20.92 5.97
CA CYS A 18 7.33 -20.29 7.28
C CYS A 18 5.98 -19.96 7.92
N GLN A 19 6.00 -19.26 9.06
CA GLN A 19 4.78 -18.81 9.74
C GLN A 19 3.92 -17.85 8.90
N HIS A 20 4.51 -17.16 7.91
CA HIS A 20 3.80 -16.21 7.06
C HIS A 20 3.08 -16.88 5.88
N TYR A 21 3.79 -17.78 5.19
CA TYR A 21 3.32 -18.38 3.94
C TYR A 21 3.78 -19.83 3.85
N ARG A 22 2.91 -20.70 3.32
CA ARG A 22 3.24 -22.09 3.01
C ARG A 22 3.76 -22.14 1.59
N ARG A 23 4.96 -22.63 1.35
CA ARG A 23 5.54 -22.65 -0.01
C ARG A 23 6.75 -23.55 -0.09
N ARG A 24 7.05 -23.99 -1.31
CA ARG A 24 8.15 -24.93 -1.59
C ARG A 24 9.36 -24.24 -2.23
N CYS A 25 9.52 -22.94 -1.96
CA CYS A 25 10.69 -22.16 -2.36
C CYS A 25 11.07 -21.06 -1.37
N LYS A 26 12.37 -20.74 -1.33
CA LYS A 26 12.97 -19.58 -0.67
C LYS A 26 13.28 -18.50 -1.70
N ILE A 27 13.41 -17.25 -1.25
CA ILE A 27 13.79 -16.11 -2.09
C ILE A 27 15.25 -15.74 -1.86
N ARG A 28 15.95 -15.36 -2.92
CA ARG A 28 17.24 -14.66 -2.81
C ARG A 28 16.97 -13.16 -2.79
N ALA A 29 17.28 -12.52 -1.66
CA ALA A 29 17.03 -11.10 -1.47
C ALA A 29 18.02 -10.28 -2.32
N PRO A 30 17.55 -9.43 -3.26
CA PRO A 30 18.46 -8.70 -4.15
C PRO A 30 19.26 -7.60 -3.42
N CYS A 31 18.76 -7.09 -2.31
CA CYS A 31 19.41 -6.05 -1.49
C CYS A 31 20.66 -6.52 -0.75
N CYS A 32 20.68 -7.77 -0.26
CA CYS A 32 21.76 -8.29 0.57
C CYS A 32 22.31 -9.65 0.09
N ASN A 33 21.72 -10.21 -0.97
CA ASN A 33 22.04 -11.51 -1.55
C ASN A 33 21.83 -12.72 -0.61
N GLU A 34 21.23 -12.50 0.56
CA GLU A 34 20.90 -13.54 1.53
C GLU A 34 19.63 -14.32 1.14
N ILE A 35 19.49 -15.53 1.68
CA ILE A 35 18.36 -16.43 1.38
C ILE A 35 17.38 -16.43 2.54
N PHE A 36 16.11 -16.14 2.23
CA PHE A 36 15.04 -16.14 3.22
C PHE A 36 13.87 -16.98 2.75
N ASP A 37 13.12 -17.55 3.69
CA ASP A 37 11.85 -18.18 3.35
C ASP A 37 10.96 -17.17 2.65
N CYS A 38 10.74 -15.98 3.22
CA CYS A 38 9.89 -14.95 2.64
C CYS A 38 10.35 -13.51 2.88
N ARG A 39 9.67 -12.53 2.26
CA ARG A 39 9.94 -11.10 2.47
C ARG A 39 9.75 -10.64 3.91
N HIS A 40 8.79 -11.21 4.64
CA HIS A 40 8.56 -10.84 6.04
C HIS A 40 9.66 -11.39 6.93
N CYS A 41 10.08 -12.64 6.72
CA CYS A 41 11.26 -13.20 7.39
C CYS A 41 12.52 -12.38 7.12
N HIS A 42 12.72 -11.91 5.88
CA HIS A 42 13.77 -10.96 5.56
C HIS A 42 13.63 -9.68 6.40
N ASN A 43 12.49 -8.98 6.29
CA ASN A 43 12.31 -7.68 6.94
C ASN A 43 12.40 -7.76 8.48
N GLU A 44 11.93 -8.84 9.09
CA GLU A 44 12.08 -9.12 10.52
C GLU A 44 13.55 -9.31 10.90
N SER A 45 14.34 -9.97 10.04
CA SER A 45 15.77 -10.15 10.30
C SER A 45 16.55 -8.84 10.17
N THR A 46 16.21 -8.02 9.17
CA THR A 46 16.94 -6.77 8.87
C THR A 46 16.51 -5.62 9.78
N SER A 47 15.28 -5.62 10.29
CA SER A 47 14.82 -4.61 11.25
C SER A 47 15.53 -4.71 12.60
N ASN A 48 15.98 -5.92 12.98
CA ASN A 48 16.63 -6.21 14.25
C ASN A 48 18.15 -5.98 14.24
N LEU A 49 18.72 -5.45 13.15
CA LEU A 49 20.14 -5.18 13.05
C LEU A 49 20.55 -3.98 13.94
N GLU A 50 21.65 -4.14 14.66
CA GLU A 50 22.21 -3.13 15.58
C GLU A 50 22.58 -1.84 14.84
N ARG A 51 23.15 -1.97 13.65
CA ARG A 51 23.53 -0.84 12.80
C ARG A 51 22.32 -0.34 12.03
N HIS A 52 21.90 0.89 12.35
CA HIS A 52 20.81 1.57 11.64
C HIS A 52 21.02 1.67 10.13
N SER A 53 22.27 1.78 9.66
CA SER A 53 22.63 1.83 8.23
C SER A 53 22.28 0.55 7.46
N ASP A 54 22.16 -0.57 8.16
CA ASP A 54 22.02 -1.89 7.55
C ASP A 54 20.55 -2.36 7.58
N ARG A 55 19.66 -1.57 8.20
CA ARG A 55 18.21 -1.83 8.20
C ARG A 55 17.64 -1.49 6.84
N HIS A 56 16.97 -2.46 6.23
CA HIS A 56 16.35 -2.29 4.92
C HIS A 56 15.19 -3.26 4.75
N GLU A 57 14.28 -2.93 3.84
CA GLU A 57 13.18 -3.81 3.46
C GLU A 57 13.40 -4.39 2.07
N LEU A 58 12.90 -5.61 1.87
CA LEU A 58 12.97 -6.28 0.59
C LEU A 58 11.90 -5.72 -0.37
N VAL A 59 12.37 -5.17 -1.49
CA VAL A 59 11.52 -4.76 -2.60
C VAL A 59 11.10 -5.99 -3.41
N ARG A 60 9.87 -6.44 -3.21
CA ARG A 60 9.34 -7.70 -3.79
C ARG A 60 9.47 -7.82 -5.31
N HIS A 61 9.38 -6.72 -6.05
CA HIS A 61 9.42 -6.72 -7.51
C HIS A 61 10.83 -6.99 -8.06
N GLU A 62 11.86 -6.73 -7.26
CA GLU A 62 13.26 -6.92 -7.66
C GLU A 62 13.74 -8.36 -7.47
N VAL A 63 12.94 -9.23 -6.84
CA VAL A 63 13.29 -10.64 -6.67
C VAL A 63 13.29 -11.33 -8.03
N GLN A 64 14.47 -11.77 -8.46
CA GLN A 64 14.68 -12.49 -9.72
C GLN A 64 14.90 -13.99 -9.52
N LYS A 65 15.45 -14.39 -8.38
CA LYS A 65 15.85 -15.78 -8.12
C LYS A 65 15.14 -16.37 -6.91
N VAL A 66 14.82 -17.66 -7.04
CA VAL A 66 14.23 -18.50 -5.99
C VAL A 66 15.01 -19.80 -5.87
N ILE A 67 15.00 -20.38 -4.68
CA ILE A 67 15.65 -21.66 -4.37
C ILE A 67 14.55 -22.65 -4.02
N CYS A 68 14.47 -23.77 -4.73
CA CYS A 68 13.49 -24.81 -4.43
C CYS A 68 13.81 -25.47 -3.08
N THR A 69 12.84 -25.55 -2.17
CA THR A 69 13.05 -26.16 -0.84
C THR A 69 13.09 -27.69 -0.89
N VAL A 70 12.67 -28.30 -2.00
CA VAL A 70 12.64 -29.76 -2.17
C VAL A 70 13.98 -30.32 -2.67
N CYS A 71 14.68 -29.59 -3.54
CA CYS A 71 15.91 -30.08 -4.18
C CYS A 71 17.04 -29.05 -4.22
N ASP A 72 16.91 -27.93 -3.50
CA ASP A 72 17.89 -26.85 -3.35
C ASP A 72 18.36 -26.22 -4.66
N THR A 73 17.61 -26.41 -5.75
CA THR A 73 17.94 -25.80 -7.04
C THR A 73 17.61 -24.32 -7.03
N GLU A 74 18.63 -23.50 -7.24
CA GLU A 74 18.49 -22.07 -7.49
C GLU A 74 18.12 -21.83 -8.97
N GLN A 75 17.08 -21.04 -9.21
CA GLN A 75 16.57 -20.76 -10.54
C GLN A 75 15.94 -19.36 -10.62
N GLN A 76 15.60 -18.94 -11.84
CA GLN A 76 14.74 -17.77 -12.05
C GLN A 76 13.35 -18.01 -11.46
N VAL A 77 12.69 -16.93 -11.05
CA VAL A 77 11.29 -16.96 -10.61
C VAL A 77 10.45 -17.66 -11.66
N ALA A 78 9.84 -18.76 -11.26
CA ALA A 78 8.92 -19.54 -12.06
C ALA A 78 8.01 -20.31 -11.11
N ARG A 79 6.83 -20.70 -11.59
CA ARG A 79 5.89 -21.49 -10.79
C ARG A 79 6.44 -22.87 -10.40
N VAL A 80 7.16 -23.51 -11.32
CA VAL A 80 7.60 -24.90 -11.20
C VAL A 80 9.12 -24.97 -11.11
N CYS A 81 9.63 -25.88 -10.29
CA CYS A 81 11.07 -26.12 -10.22
C CYS A 81 11.57 -26.77 -11.52
N THR A 82 12.60 -26.17 -12.13
CA THR A 82 13.20 -26.63 -13.39
C THR A 82 13.93 -27.97 -13.26
N ASN A 83 14.41 -28.31 -12.06
CA ASN A 83 15.14 -29.55 -11.81
C ASN A 83 14.22 -30.68 -11.35
N CYS A 84 13.48 -30.49 -10.25
CA CYS A 84 12.69 -31.57 -9.65
C CYS A 84 11.22 -31.61 -10.11
N GLY A 85 10.74 -30.57 -10.81
CA GLY A 85 9.39 -30.51 -11.36
C GLY A 85 8.28 -30.23 -10.36
N VAL A 86 8.57 -29.91 -9.09
CA VAL A 86 7.52 -29.57 -8.11
C VAL A 86 6.91 -28.20 -8.43
N ASN A 87 5.59 -28.07 -8.23
CA ASN A 87 4.96 -26.76 -8.13
C ASN A 87 5.54 -26.07 -6.89
N MET A 88 5.87 -24.78 -6.90
CA MET A 88 6.46 -24.09 -5.74
C MET A 88 5.44 -23.30 -4.90
N GLY A 89 4.22 -23.12 -5.44
CA GLY A 89 3.09 -22.48 -4.78
C GLY A 89 1.78 -22.82 -5.51
N GLU A 90 0.75 -23.21 -4.78
CA GLU A 90 -0.58 -23.45 -5.39
C GLU A 90 -1.15 -22.15 -5.98
N TYR A 91 -1.07 -21.08 -5.20
CA TYR A 91 -1.17 -19.72 -5.69
C TYR A 91 0.22 -19.21 -6.06
N PHE A 92 0.37 -18.78 -7.30
CA PHE A 92 1.57 -18.12 -7.80
C PHE A 92 1.19 -16.83 -8.51
N CYS A 93 1.83 -15.73 -8.12
CA CYS A 93 1.74 -14.46 -8.82
C CYS A 93 3.12 -14.02 -9.30
N GLU A 94 3.31 -14.02 -10.61
CA GLU A 94 4.56 -13.64 -11.26
C GLU A 94 4.87 -12.15 -11.10
N ILE A 95 3.85 -11.29 -11.08
CA ILE A 95 4.03 -9.84 -10.91
C ILE A 95 4.59 -9.55 -9.52
N CYS A 96 3.96 -10.11 -8.48
CA CYS A 96 4.36 -9.86 -7.09
C CYS A 96 5.44 -10.83 -6.56
N LYS A 97 5.90 -11.78 -7.38
CA LYS A 97 6.84 -12.86 -7.00
C LYS A 97 6.35 -13.63 -5.76
N PHE A 98 5.04 -13.88 -5.69
CA PHE A 98 4.37 -14.41 -4.50
C PHE A 98 3.94 -15.86 -4.70
N TYR A 99 4.20 -16.68 -3.68
CA TYR A 99 3.92 -18.13 -3.64
C TYR A 99 3.23 -18.45 -2.32
N ASP A 100 2.08 -19.12 -2.37
CA ASP A 100 1.40 -19.68 -1.20
C ASP A 100 0.69 -20.97 -1.59
N ASP A 101 0.86 -22.03 -0.80
CA ASP A 101 0.17 -23.31 -0.95
C ASP A 101 -1.22 -23.29 -0.32
N ASP A 102 -1.40 -22.41 0.68
CA ASP A 102 -2.64 -22.27 1.43
C ASP A 102 -3.61 -21.37 0.65
N THR A 103 -4.33 -21.93 -0.31
CA THR A 103 -5.28 -21.19 -1.16
C THR A 103 -6.59 -20.84 -0.47
N ASP A 104 -6.85 -21.40 0.72
CA ASP A 104 -8.10 -21.17 1.46
C ASP A 104 -8.21 -19.71 1.92
N LYS A 105 -7.08 -19.00 1.98
CA LYS A 105 -7.07 -17.56 2.25
C LYS A 105 -7.63 -16.73 1.09
N GLY A 106 -7.89 -17.30 -0.09
CA GLY A 106 -8.49 -16.60 -1.23
C GLY A 106 -7.59 -15.48 -1.76
N GLN A 107 -6.30 -15.77 -1.98
CA GLN A 107 -5.36 -14.81 -2.53
C GLN A 107 -5.76 -14.39 -3.95
N PHE A 108 -5.63 -13.11 -4.26
CA PHE A 108 -5.85 -12.62 -5.62
C PHE A 108 -4.97 -11.41 -5.91
N HIS A 109 -4.54 -11.26 -7.16
CA HIS A 109 -3.81 -10.08 -7.61
C HIS A 109 -4.77 -9.00 -8.11
N CYS A 110 -4.65 -7.78 -7.60
CA CYS A 110 -5.33 -6.63 -8.18
C CYS A 110 -4.40 -5.89 -9.15
N ASN A 111 -4.71 -5.95 -10.45
CA ASN A 111 -3.93 -5.27 -11.49
C ASN A 111 -3.87 -3.75 -11.29
N ALA A 112 -4.96 -3.14 -10.81
CA ALA A 112 -5.03 -1.70 -10.58
C ALA A 112 -4.26 -1.25 -9.33
N CYS A 113 -4.01 -2.14 -8.36
CA CYS A 113 -3.12 -1.84 -7.23
C CYS A 113 -1.68 -2.36 -7.45
N GLY A 114 -1.45 -3.23 -8.43
CA GLY A 114 -0.17 -3.92 -8.62
C GLY A 114 0.21 -4.90 -7.50
N ILE A 115 -0.73 -5.32 -6.64
CA ILE A 115 -0.43 -6.14 -5.45
C ILE A 115 -1.41 -7.29 -5.22
N CYS A 116 -0.92 -8.37 -4.63
CA CYS A 116 -1.76 -9.45 -4.11
C CYS A 116 -2.45 -9.04 -2.81
N ARG A 117 -3.74 -9.39 -2.69
CA ARG A 117 -4.58 -9.29 -1.51
C ARG A 117 -5.06 -10.69 -1.10
N VAL A 118 -5.66 -10.78 0.08
CA VAL A 118 -6.11 -12.01 0.72
C VAL A 118 -7.56 -11.80 1.18
N GLY A 119 -8.40 -12.83 1.07
CA GLY A 119 -9.80 -12.82 1.50
C GLY A 119 -10.84 -13.00 0.38
N GLY A 120 -10.43 -13.41 -0.83
CA GLY A 120 -11.31 -13.69 -1.98
C GLY A 120 -11.57 -12.44 -2.83
N ARG A 121 -11.49 -12.55 -4.16
CA ARG A 121 -11.65 -11.39 -5.07
C ARG A 121 -13.05 -10.77 -4.95
N GLU A 122 -14.05 -11.62 -4.80
CA GLU A 122 -15.47 -11.26 -4.69
C GLU A 122 -15.79 -10.44 -3.44
N ASN A 123 -14.96 -10.57 -2.40
CA ASN A 123 -15.11 -9.82 -1.16
C ASN A 123 -14.44 -8.44 -1.22
N PHE A 124 -13.80 -8.09 -2.33
CA PHE A 124 -13.14 -6.81 -2.50
C PHE A 124 -13.61 -6.06 -3.75
N PHE A 125 -13.54 -4.73 -3.70
CA PHE A 125 -13.68 -3.86 -4.86
C PHE A 125 -12.52 -2.87 -4.90
N HIS A 126 -12.12 -2.48 -6.12
CA HIS A 126 -11.14 -1.43 -6.31
C HIS A 126 -11.85 -0.08 -6.41
N CYS A 127 -11.53 0.84 -5.51
CA CYS A 127 -11.97 2.23 -5.62
C CYS A 127 -10.88 3.06 -6.29
N LEU A 128 -11.18 3.66 -7.45
CA LEU A 128 -10.27 4.56 -8.16
C LEU A 128 -10.09 5.92 -7.46
N LYS A 129 -11.05 6.33 -6.63
CA LYS A 129 -11.02 7.64 -5.96
C LYS A 129 -10.12 7.64 -4.71
N CYS A 130 -10.11 6.54 -3.96
CA CYS A 130 -9.38 6.43 -2.70
C CYS A 130 -7.92 6.01 -2.96
N GLY A 131 -6.95 6.90 -2.72
CA GLY A 131 -5.52 6.69 -3.03
C GLY A 131 -4.99 7.53 -4.20
N ALA A 132 -5.86 8.25 -4.93
CA ALA A 132 -5.41 9.26 -5.90
C ALA A 132 -4.84 10.52 -5.20
N TYR A 133 -5.39 10.88 -4.03
CA TYR A 133 -4.99 12.07 -3.28
C TYR A 133 -3.64 11.94 -2.57
N SER A 134 -3.10 10.73 -2.36
CA SER A 134 -1.78 10.56 -1.73
C SER A 134 -0.62 11.01 -2.62
N TYR A 135 -0.83 11.18 -3.93
CA TYR A 135 0.19 11.60 -4.89
C TYR A 135 -0.06 12.98 -5.50
N SER A 136 -1.31 13.46 -5.51
CA SER A 136 -1.68 14.83 -5.96
C SER A 136 -0.97 15.90 -5.12
N GLU A 137 -0.98 15.74 -3.79
CA GLU A 137 -0.46 16.78 -2.91
C GLU A 137 1.06 16.85 -2.89
N THR A 138 1.79 15.74 -3.10
CA THR A 138 3.25 15.79 -3.18
C THR A 138 3.72 16.59 -4.39
N VAL A 139 3.05 16.44 -5.54
CA VAL A 139 3.38 17.18 -6.76
C VAL A 139 2.93 18.63 -6.63
N ASN A 140 1.74 18.90 -6.08
CA ASN A 140 1.22 20.25 -5.88
C ASN A 140 2.00 21.05 -4.84
N VAL A 141 2.45 20.42 -3.74
CA VAL A 141 3.28 21.07 -2.70
C VAL A 141 4.68 21.39 -3.26
N ILE A 142 5.28 20.48 -4.04
CA ILE A 142 6.56 20.76 -4.72
C ILE A 142 6.39 21.92 -5.72
N PHE A 143 5.29 21.93 -6.49
CA PHE A 143 5.01 22.99 -7.45
C PHE A 143 4.69 24.34 -6.78
N MET A 144 3.95 24.34 -5.67
CA MET A 144 3.66 25.51 -4.84
C MET A 144 4.91 26.09 -4.17
N LEU A 145 5.81 25.25 -3.66
CA LEU A 145 7.08 25.69 -3.06
C LEU A 145 8.02 26.34 -4.10
N ILE A 146 7.98 25.87 -5.35
CA ILE A 146 8.72 26.48 -6.48
C ILE A 146 8.13 27.86 -6.85
N LEU A 147 6.81 28.01 -6.81
CA LEU A 147 6.14 29.29 -7.11
C LEU A 147 6.28 30.32 -5.98
N LEU A 148 6.26 29.90 -4.72
CA LEU A 148 6.37 30.77 -3.55
C LEU A 148 7.79 31.27 -3.28
N SER A 149 8.82 30.58 -3.81
CA SER A 149 10.23 30.97 -3.67
C SER A 149 10.71 31.97 -4.73
N GLY A 150 9.83 32.42 -5.63
CA GLY A 150 10.11 33.53 -6.55
C GLY A 150 11.18 33.26 -7.61
N TYR A 151 11.55 32.00 -7.86
CA TYR A 151 12.56 31.65 -8.86
C TYR A 151 11.97 31.69 -10.27
N SER A 152 12.50 32.58 -11.11
CA SER A 152 12.03 32.80 -12.48
C SER A 152 12.40 31.71 -13.49
N LYS A 153 13.03 30.59 -13.08
CA LYS A 153 13.34 29.46 -13.96
C LYS A 153 13.37 28.14 -13.21
N ALA A 154 12.29 27.37 -13.32
CA ALA A 154 12.20 25.99 -12.82
C ALA A 154 13.18 25.03 -13.54
N GLU A 155 13.74 25.43 -14.70
CA GLU A 155 14.59 24.60 -15.56
C GLU A 155 15.96 24.24 -14.96
N ASN A 156 16.42 24.94 -13.92
CA ASN A 156 17.74 24.68 -13.30
C ASN A 156 17.70 23.71 -12.12
N TYR A 157 16.52 23.25 -11.70
CA TYR A 157 16.36 22.30 -10.59
C TYR A 157 16.04 20.87 -11.07
N PHE A 158 15.94 20.68 -12.39
CA PHE A 158 15.74 19.37 -13.01
C PHE A 158 16.92 19.09 -13.94
N HIS A 159 17.84 18.22 -13.53
CA HIS A 159 18.75 17.59 -14.46
C HIS A 159 18.24 16.20 -14.78
N LEU A 160 17.83 16.00 -16.04
CA LEU A 160 17.68 14.67 -16.63
C LEU A 160 19.09 14.09 -16.80
N ASP A 161 19.51 13.25 -15.86
CA ASP A 161 20.68 12.42 -16.09
C ASP A 161 20.25 11.22 -16.95
N ASN A 162 20.58 11.28 -18.25
CA ASN A 162 20.29 10.21 -19.21
C ASN A 162 21.03 8.89 -18.91
N SER A 163 21.83 8.82 -17.85
CA SER A 163 22.50 7.60 -17.40
C SER A 163 21.82 6.91 -16.21
N SER A 164 20.91 7.60 -15.50
CA SER A 164 20.30 7.11 -14.26
C SER A 164 18.86 7.65 -14.13
N ASN A 165 17.85 6.79 -14.34
CA ASN A 165 16.42 7.13 -14.32
C ASN A 165 15.89 7.58 -12.93
N TYR A 166 16.38 8.69 -12.37
CA TYR A 166 15.90 9.28 -11.12
C TYR A 166 15.76 10.81 -11.25
N PHE A 167 14.78 11.39 -10.54
CA PHE A 167 14.76 12.82 -10.22
C PHE A 167 15.32 12.99 -8.80
N VAL A 168 16.43 13.72 -8.65
CA VAL A 168 17.03 14.00 -7.34
C VAL A 168 16.61 15.40 -6.91
N LEU A 169 15.91 15.50 -5.78
CA LEU A 169 15.69 16.77 -5.08
C LEU A 169 16.79 16.91 -4.03
N ASP A 170 17.86 17.65 -4.38
CA ASP A 170 19.08 17.75 -3.57
C ASP A 170 18.87 18.31 -2.14
N TYR A 171 17.71 18.92 -1.84
CA TYR A 171 17.44 19.51 -0.52
C TYR A 171 16.73 18.60 0.47
N LEU A 172 16.16 17.45 0.06
CA LEU A 172 15.30 16.63 0.94
C LEU A 172 15.70 15.14 1.05
N ASN A 173 16.72 14.67 0.33
CA ASN A 173 17.10 13.25 0.30
C ASN A 173 15.89 12.31 0.03
N MET A 174 14.95 12.76 -0.80
CA MET A 174 13.75 11.98 -1.14
C MET A 174 13.95 11.32 -2.51
N TYR A 175 14.13 10.00 -2.50
CA TYR A 175 14.22 9.20 -3.73
C TYR A 175 12.81 8.91 -4.26
N ILE A 176 12.40 9.63 -5.29
CA ILE A 176 11.18 9.30 -6.05
C ILE A 176 11.58 8.23 -7.06
N PHE A 177 11.22 6.98 -6.79
CA PHE A 177 11.39 5.87 -7.74
C PHE A 177 10.30 5.95 -8.82
N PRO A 178 10.63 6.21 -10.10
CA PRO A 178 9.67 6.08 -11.18
C PRO A 178 9.76 4.66 -11.74
N TYR A 179 9.35 3.65 -10.96
CA TYR A 179 9.12 2.32 -11.53
C TYR A 179 7.68 2.24 -12.03
N ASP A 180 7.44 2.90 -13.16
CA ASP A 180 6.61 2.48 -14.29
C ASP A 180 6.22 3.71 -15.12
N ASN A 181 6.58 3.68 -16.41
CA ASN A 181 6.29 4.72 -17.42
C ASN A 181 4.78 4.86 -17.77
N ASP A 182 3.90 4.47 -16.85
CA ASP A 182 2.46 4.58 -16.99
C ASP A 182 1.84 5.01 -15.65
N PHE A 183 2.03 6.30 -15.34
CA PHE A 183 1.53 7.00 -14.14
C PHE A 183 0.02 6.84 -13.91
N SER A 184 -0.73 6.30 -14.88
CA SER A 184 -2.17 6.06 -14.82
C SER A 184 -2.58 4.77 -14.10
N LYS A 185 -1.65 3.82 -13.91
CA LYS A 185 -2.04 2.43 -13.59
C LYS A 185 -2.22 2.10 -12.11
N HIS A 186 -1.79 2.95 -11.17
CA HIS A 186 -1.81 2.64 -9.73
C HIS A 186 -2.59 3.68 -8.90
N THR A 187 -3.67 4.19 -9.48
CA THR A 187 -4.61 5.06 -8.74
C THR A 187 -5.68 4.20 -8.08
N GLY A 188 -5.92 4.46 -6.79
CA GLY A 188 -6.98 3.78 -6.06
C GLY A 188 -6.51 2.78 -5.00
N SER A 189 -7.46 2.08 -4.39
CA SER A 189 -7.20 1.07 -3.35
C SER A 189 -8.31 0.02 -3.31
N CYS A 190 -7.94 -1.22 -2.96
CA CYS A 190 -8.89 -2.31 -2.76
C CYS A 190 -9.45 -2.30 -1.34
N TYR A 191 -10.78 -2.35 -1.22
CA TYR A 191 -11.50 -2.40 0.05
C TYR A 191 -12.47 -3.58 0.07
N SER A 192 -12.86 -4.01 1.27
CA SER A 192 -13.94 -4.99 1.44
C SER A 192 -15.24 -4.46 0.83
N VAL A 193 -16.02 -5.32 0.17
CA VAL A 193 -17.31 -4.97 -0.44
C VAL A 193 -18.31 -4.39 0.55
N GLY A 194 -18.18 -4.66 1.85
CA GLY A 194 -19.01 -4.02 2.88
C GLY A 194 -18.79 -2.50 3.01
N LEU A 195 -17.67 -1.99 2.49
CA LEU A 195 -17.34 -0.56 2.45
C LEU A 195 -17.77 0.12 1.14
N ARG A 196 -18.37 -0.64 0.21
CA ARG A 196 -18.87 -0.09 -1.05
C ARG A 196 -19.87 1.02 -0.75
N ASP A 197 -19.70 2.16 -1.41
CA ASP A 197 -20.53 3.36 -1.29
C ASP A 197 -20.52 4.09 0.08
N ASN A 198 -19.92 3.51 1.13
CA ASN A 198 -19.80 4.11 2.48
C ASN A 198 -18.37 4.58 2.84
N HIS A 199 -17.39 4.29 1.98
CA HIS A 199 -15.98 4.60 2.20
C HIS A 199 -15.60 6.04 1.82
N LEU A 200 -15.64 6.96 2.79
CA LEU A 200 -15.14 8.32 2.59
C LEU A 200 -13.89 8.70 3.39
N CYS A 201 -13.40 7.84 4.28
CA CYS A 201 -12.02 7.78 4.81
C CYS A 201 -11.99 6.74 5.94
N VAL A 202 -11.61 5.49 5.67
CA VAL A 202 -11.45 4.50 6.74
C VAL A 202 -10.07 4.66 7.35
N GLU A 203 -10.01 5.29 8.53
CA GLU A 203 -8.85 5.24 9.41
C GLU A 203 -8.28 3.82 9.45
N ASN A 204 -6.96 3.70 9.25
CA ASN A 204 -6.17 2.47 9.36
C ASN A 204 -6.35 1.38 8.29
N SER A 205 -7.03 1.61 7.17
CA SER A 205 -7.10 0.58 6.10
C SER A 205 -5.78 0.33 5.35
N MET A 206 -4.80 1.23 5.49
CA MET A 206 -3.53 1.16 4.76
C MET A 206 -2.29 0.91 5.63
N GLY A 207 -2.41 0.87 6.97
CA GLY A 207 -1.23 1.07 7.83
C GLY A 207 -0.57 2.44 7.63
N HIS A 208 -1.26 3.36 6.95
CA HIS A 208 -0.86 4.76 6.73
C HIS A 208 -2.03 5.66 7.14
N HIS A 209 -1.70 6.84 7.69
CA HIS A 209 -2.67 7.82 8.18
C HIS A 209 -3.57 8.33 7.04
N CYS A 210 -4.86 8.52 7.33
CA CYS A 210 -5.80 9.15 6.41
C CYS A 210 -5.28 10.56 6.04
N PRO A 211 -5.16 10.95 4.75
CA PRO A 211 -4.63 12.26 4.36
C PRO A 211 -5.37 13.44 5.01
N ILE A 212 -6.71 13.37 5.06
CA ILE A 212 -7.52 14.40 5.72
C ILE A 212 -7.27 14.41 7.23
N CYS A 213 -7.17 13.23 7.89
CA CYS A 213 -6.84 13.19 9.32
C CYS A 213 -5.43 13.74 9.59
N TYR A 214 -4.45 13.42 8.75
CA TYR A 214 -3.08 13.91 8.88
C TYR A 214 -3.03 15.43 8.70
N GLU A 215 -3.74 15.96 7.71
CA GLU A 215 -3.80 17.40 7.47
C GLU A 215 -4.54 18.13 8.60
N VAL A 216 -5.60 17.53 9.16
CA VAL A 216 -6.28 18.04 10.37
C VAL A 216 -5.34 18.06 11.58
N GLU A 217 -4.53 17.02 11.78
CA GLU A 217 -3.55 16.98 12.87
C GLU A 217 -2.37 17.95 12.66
N ALA A 218 -1.90 18.10 11.42
CA ALA A 218 -0.78 18.97 11.08
C ALA A 218 -1.16 20.45 11.02
N THR A 219 -2.43 20.77 10.79
CA THR A 219 -2.91 22.15 10.72
C THR A 219 -3.18 22.72 12.10
N VAL A 220 -2.36 23.67 12.52
CA VAL A 220 -2.61 24.42 13.75
C VAL A 220 -3.81 25.35 13.52
N MET A 221 -4.89 25.13 14.27
CA MET A 221 -6.08 25.98 14.20
C MET A 221 -5.77 27.42 14.69
N PRO A 222 -6.21 28.46 13.93
CA PRO A 222 -6.09 29.84 14.38
C PRO A 222 -6.80 30.06 15.72
N GLU A 223 -6.30 30.99 16.54
CA GLU A 223 -6.81 31.24 17.89
C GLU A 223 -8.31 31.54 17.91
N ASP A 224 -8.81 32.34 16.96
CA ASP A 224 -10.23 32.72 16.84
C ASP A 224 -11.18 31.53 16.59
N TYR A 225 -10.64 30.39 16.14
CA TYR A 225 -11.41 29.21 15.74
C TYR A 225 -11.15 27.98 16.60
N ARG A 226 -10.20 28.05 17.55
CA ARG A 226 -9.74 26.89 18.34
C ARG A 226 -10.84 26.22 19.16
N ASP A 227 -11.72 27.01 19.75
CA ASP A 227 -12.83 26.52 20.58
C ASP A 227 -14.19 26.59 19.87
N LYS A 228 -14.19 26.97 18.59
CA LYS A 228 -15.43 27.09 17.81
C LYS A 228 -16.00 25.70 17.55
N LYS A 229 -17.30 25.54 17.77
CA LYS A 229 -18.05 24.35 17.38
C LYS A 229 -19.05 24.69 16.27
N VAL A 230 -19.35 23.68 15.45
CA VAL A 230 -20.34 23.77 14.38
C VAL A 230 -21.25 22.56 14.40
N TRP A 231 -22.53 22.80 14.11
CA TRP A 231 -23.48 21.72 13.85
C TRP A 231 -23.30 21.23 12.43
N ILE A 232 -23.29 19.92 12.27
CA ILE A 232 -23.12 19.27 10.98
C ILE A 232 -24.21 18.22 10.77
N LEU A 233 -24.62 18.03 9.52
CA LEU A 233 -25.31 16.83 9.04
C LEU A 233 -24.28 15.96 8.33
N CYS A 234 -24.16 14.70 8.72
CA CYS A 234 -23.35 13.73 7.99
C CYS A 234 -24.16 13.15 6.84
N ASN A 235 -23.62 13.19 5.62
CA ASN A 235 -24.29 12.65 4.45
C ASN A 235 -24.20 11.11 4.38
N ASP A 236 -23.32 10.48 5.19
CA ASP A 236 -23.13 9.03 5.19
C ASP A 236 -24.03 8.33 6.22
N CYS A 237 -24.04 8.80 7.49
CA CYS A 237 -24.89 8.22 8.52
C CYS A 237 -26.23 8.95 8.70
N ASN A 238 -26.42 10.07 8.01
CA ASN A 238 -27.62 10.91 8.05
C ASN A 238 -27.96 11.49 9.44
N ASP A 239 -27.02 11.43 10.39
CA ASP A 239 -27.15 12.01 11.72
C ASP A 239 -26.65 13.46 11.76
N THR A 240 -27.21 14.21 12.71
CA THR A 240 -26.78 15.57 13.04
C THR A 240 -26.03 15.59 14.37
N THR A 241 -24.85 16.21 14.40
CA THR A 241 -24.03 16.33 15.61
C THR A 241 -23.31 17.66 15.65
N GLU A 242 -23.01 18.14 16.86
CA GLU A 242 -22.12 19.28 17.08
C GLU A 242 -20.68 18.78 17.20
N VAL A 243 -19.75 19.38 16.46
CA VAL A 243 -18.33 18.99 16.44
C VAL A 243 -17.41 20.21 16.45
N PRO A 244 -16.14 20.08 16.90
CA PRO A 244 -15.16 21.15 16.78
C PRO A 244 -14.99 21.58 15.33
N PHE A 245 -14.98 22.89 15.10
CA PHE A 245 -14.76 23.45 13.78
C PHE A 245 -13.29 23.27 13.38
N HIS A 246 -13.06 22.64 12.23
CA HIS A 246 -11.74 22.58 11.61
C HIS A 246 -11.79 23.16 10.19
N ILE A 247 -10.78 23.94 9.81
CA ILE A 247 -10.76 24.61 8.48
C ILE A 247 -10.71 23.62 7.30
N ILE A 248 -10.11 22.44 7.52
CA ILE A 248 -9.97 21.38 6.50
C ILE A 248 -11.25 20.55 6.35
N GLY A 249 -12.02 20.34 7.43
CA GLY A 249 -13.23 19.53 7.35
C GLY A 249 -13.76 19.09 8.71
N GLN A 250 -15.08 18.88 8.79
CA GLN A 250 -15.74 18.54 10.05
C GLN A 250 -15.93 17.02 10.17
N LYS A 251 -15.26 16.40 11.15
CA LYS A 251 -15.33 14.97 11.38
C LYS A 251 -16.61 14.60 12.11
N CYS A 252 -17.45 13.75 11.52
CA CYS A 252 -18.66 13.25 12.17
C CYS A 252 -18.32 12.48 13.45
N ALA A 253 -18.99 12.79 14.56
CA ALA A 253 -18.80 12.09 15.83
C ALA A 253 -19.31 10.63 15.81
N HIS A 254 -20.30 10.32 14.97
CA HIS A 254 -20.93 9.00 14.90
C HIS A 254 -20.15 8.01 14.02
N CYS A 255 -19.89 8.38 12.77
CA CYS A 255 -19.27 7.49 11.77
C CYS A 255 -17.84 7.87 11.39
N ARG A 256 -17.29 8.96 11.96
CA ARG A 256 -15.93 9.49 11.69
C ARG A 256 -15.68 9.95 10.25
N SER A 257 -16.70 9.99 9.41
CA SER A 257 -16.60 10.53 8.05
C SER A 257 -16.45 12.06 8.06
N TYR A 258 -15.77 12.59 7.04
CA TYR A 258 -15.68 14.02 6.74
C TYR A 258 -16.69 14.46 5.66
N ASN A 259 -17.53 13.54 5.14
CA ASN A 259 -18.63 13.87 4.23
C ASN A 259 -19.80 14.49 5.01
N THR A 260 -19.59 15.73 5.43
CA THR A 260 -20.49 16.46 6.31
C THR A 260 -20.77 17.83 5.72
N ARG A 261 -21.96 18.37 5.99
CA ARG A 261 -22.30 19.76 5.68
C ARG A 261 -22.66 20.49 6.95
N THR A 262 -22.20 21.72 7.09
CA THR A 262 -22.58 22.58 8.21
C THR A 262 -24.06 22.93 8.13
N ILE A 263 -24.74 22.85 9.26
CA ILE A 263 -26.16 23.20 9.42
C ILE A 263 -26.33 24.22 10.55
N ALA A 264 -27.49 24.85 10.63
CA ALA A 264 -27.84 25.67 11.77
C ALA A 264 -28.05 24.81 13.03
N PRO A 265 -27.85 25.36 14.24
CA PRO A 265 -28.17 24.67 15.48
C PRO A 265 -29.64 24.20 15.49
N PRO A 266 -29.93 22.99 16.00
CA PRO A 266 -31.29 22.51 16.12
C PRO A 266 -32.08 23.43 17.06
N ILE A 267 -33.30 23.79 16.64
CA ILE A 267 -34.23 24.58 17.46
C ILE A 267 -34.76 23.63 18.53
N LEU A 268 -34.29 23.78 19.77
CA LEU A 268 -34.89 23.08 20.90
C LEU A 268 -36.29 23.67 21.14
N PRO A 269 -37.33 22.84 21.36
CA PRO A 269 -38.65 23.34 21.72
C PRO A 269 -38.56 24.07 23.06
N ASP A 270 -39.10 25.29 23.12
CA ASP A 270 -39.18 26.08 24.35
C ASP A 270 -39.88 25.26 25.43
N SER A 271 -39.18 25.05 26.55
CA SER A 271 -39.69 24.37 27.76
C SER A 271 -40.61 25.27 28.57
#